data_AF-A0A3D1R2T2-F1
#
_entry.id   AF-A0A3D1R2T2-F1
#
_cell.length_a   1.000
_cell.length_b   1.000
_cell.length_c   1.000
_cell.angle_alpha   90.00
_cell.angle_beta   90.00
_cell.angle_gamma   90.00
#
_symmetry.space_group_name_H-M   'P 1'
#
loop_
_entity.id
_entity.type
_entity.pdbx_description
1 polymer ?
#
loop_
_entity_poly.entity_id
_entity_poly.type
_entity_poly.pdbx_seq_one_letter_code
_entity_poly.pdbx_strand_id
1 'polypeptide(L)' 'MLRLIETKRVDPTPLTPHRFKLDQLERAFEMMKTKEDDILKPLVDFTWWLSRRATPGLLHGRHPWPPRQARERAACLL' A
#
# COMPACT_ATOMS: atom_id res chain seq x y z
N MET A 1 1.64 17.67 11.81
CA MET A 1 2.80 17.29 10.97
C MET A 1 2.55 17.46 9.49
N LEU A 2 1.41 17.02 8.93
CA LEU A 2 1.09 17.19 7.51
C LEU A 2 1.35 18.61 6.97
N ARG A 3 1.00 19.64 7.75
CA ARG A 3 1.23 21.03 7.40
C ARG A 3 2.69 21.38 7.07
N LEU A 4 3.67 20.73 7.71
CA LEU A 4 5.09 20.98 7.43
C LEU A 4 5.52 20.40 6.08
N ILE A 5 4.94 19.27 5.70
CA ILE A 5 5.18 18.63 4.40
C ILE A 5 4.50 19.46 3.30
N GLU A 6 3.24 19.87 3.51
CA GLU A 6 2.49 20.73 2.58
C GLU A 6 3.19 22.08 2.36
N THR A 7 3.72 22.68 3.41
CA THR A 7 4.47 23.94 3.34
C THR A 7 5.95 23.75 2.96
N LYS A 8 6.35 22.53 2.57
CA LYS A 8 7.71 22.17 2.12
C LYS A 8 8.82 22.48 3.13
N ARG A 9 8.50 22.56 4.42
CA ARG A 9 9.50 22.74 5.49
C ARG A 9 10.22 21.44 5.85
N VAL A 10 9.63 20.30 5.52
CA VAL A 10 10.18 18.97 5.74
C VAL A 10 9.94 18.14 4.48
N ASP A 11 11.00 17.58 3.91
CA ASP A 11 10.91 16.57 2.86
C ASP A 11 11.06 15.17 3.48
N PRO A 12 10.00 14.35 3.50
CA PRO A 12 10.06 12.99 4.04
C PRO A 12 10.63 11.98 3.04
N THR A 13 10.84 12.35 1.77
CA THR A 13 11.27 11.44 0.69
C THR A 13 12.55 10.67 1.02
N PRO A 14 13.59 11.28 1.62
CA PRO A 14 14.83 10.56 1.97
C PRO A 14 14.62 9.47 3.03
N LEU A 15 13.50 9.48 3.77
CA LEU A 15 13.26 8.48 4.80
C LEU A 15 12.80 7.13 4.25
N THR A 16 12.31 7.10 3.00
CA THR A 16 11.76 5.91 2.35
C THR A 16 12.50 5.60 1.04
N PRO A 17 13.81 5.27 1.10
CA PRO A 17 14.60 5.02 -0.10
C PRO A 17 14.16 3.72 -0.82
N HIS A 18 13.63 2.74 -0.09
CA HIS A 18 13.22 1.45 -0.62
C HIS A 18 11.71 1.36 -0.82
N ARG A 19 11.29 0.94 -2.02
CA ARG A 19 9.88 0.75 -2.38
C ARG A 19 9.61 -0.70 -2.74
N PHE A 20 8.54 -1.24 -2.17
CA PHE A 20 8.15 -2.64 -2.32
C PHE A 20 6.74 -2.73 -2.86
N LYS A 21 6.47 -3.78 -3.63
CA LYS A 21 5.10 -4.19 -3.95
C LYS A 21 4.52 -5.04 -2.81
N LEU A 22 3.21 -5.21 -2.79
CA LEU A 22 2.54 -6.00 -1.76
C LEU A 22 2.99 -7.47 -1.71
N ASP A 23 3.33 -8.07 -2.85
CA ASP A 23 3.87 -9.44 -2.94
C ASP A 23 5.30 -9.57 -2.38
N GLN A 24 5.96 -8.46 -2.09
CA GLN A 24 7.32 -8.40 -1.52
C GLN A 24 7.32 -8.04 -0.04
N LEU A 25 6.16 -8.08 0.63
CA LEU A 25 6.00 -7.66 2.01
C LEU A 25 6.97 -8.39 2.97
N GLU A 26 7.14 -9.70 2.80
CA GLU A 26 8.04 -10.52 3.61
C GLU A 26 9.51 -10.08 3.46
N ARG A 27 9.95 -9.81 2.23
CA ARG A 27 11.30 -9.29 1.97
C ARG A 27 11.50 -7.91 2.61
N ALA A 28 10.51 -7.02 2.54
CA ALA A 28 10.58 -5.70 3.17
C ALA A 28 10.74 -5.79 4.69
N PHE A 29 10.06 -6.75 5.33
CA PHE A 29 10.20 -7.00 6.77
C PHE A 29 11.54 -7.62 7.14
N GLU A 30 12.03 -8.59 6.38
CA GLU A 30 13.34 -9.19 6.64
C GLU A 30 14.47 -8.17 6.46
N MET A 31 14.43 -7.34 5.40
CA MET A 31 15.41 -6.26 5.23
C MET A 31 15.39 -5.28 6.41
N MET A 32 14.20 -4.91 6.91
CA MET A 32 14.08 -4.04 8.10
C MET A 32 14.69 -4.67 9.36
N LYS A 33 14.58 -5.99 9.50
CA LYS A 33 15.13 -6.73 10.63
C LYS A 33 16.66 -6.85 10.55
N THR A 34 17.18 -7.14 9.36
CA THR A 34 18.62 -7.29 9.13
C THR A 34 19.33 -5.96 8.92
N LYS A 35 18.58 -4.86 8.73
CA LYS A 35 19.10 -3.53 8.34
C LYS A 35 19.94 -3.59 7.06
N GLU A 36 19.47 -4.37 6.09
CA GLU A 36 20.12 -4.55 4.79
C GLU A 36 19.97 -3.31 3.90
N ASP A 37 20.94 -3.05 3.03
CA ASP A 37 20.94 -1.96 2.05
C ASP A 37 20.58 -0.57 2.60
N ASP A 38 21.05 -0.22 3.80
CA ASP A 38 20.76 1.05 4.49
C ASP A 38 19.25 1.36 4.60
N ILE A 39 18.43 0.31 4.73
CA ILE A 39 16.99 0.45 4.85
C ILE A 39 16.59 1.25 6.10
N LEU A 40 15.91 2.37 5.88
CA LEU A 40 15.38 3.20 6.95
C LEU A 40 13.88 2.97 7.17
N LYS A 41 13.07 3.13 6.11
CA LYS A 41 11.62 2.89 6.14
C LYS A 41 11.15 2.31 4.80
N PRO A 42 10.71 1.04 4.73
CA PRO A 42 10.14 0.48 3.52
C PRO A 42 8.81 1.18 3.21
N LEU A 43 8.62 1.56 1.95
CA LEU A 43 7.33 2.04 1.45
C LEU A 43 6.69 0.94 0.60
N VAL A 44 5.56 0.40 1.06
CA VAL A 44 4.80 -0.62 0.32
C VAL A 44 3.72 0.03 -0.53
N ASP A 45 3.74 -0.19 -1.84
CA ASP A 45 2.73 0.32 -2.78
C ASP A 45 1.61 -0.69 -3.03
N PHE A 46 0.40 -0.33 -2.60
CA PHE A 46 -0.83 -1.12 -2.78
C PHE A 46 -1.55 -0.83 -4.10
N THR A 47 -1.20 0.26 -4.79
CA THR A 47 -1.88 0.70 -6.04
C THR A 47 -1.73 -0.36 -7.13
N TRP A 48 -0.59 -1.02 -7.17
CA TRP A 48 -0.30 -2.08 -8.12
C TRP A 48 -1.18 -3.33 -7.96
N TRP A 49 -1.68 -3.61 -6.76
CA TRP A 49 -2.64 -4.71 -6.54
C TRP A 49 -4.05 -4.36 -7.05
N LEU A 50 -4.45 -3.08 -6.96
CA LEU A 50 -5.74 -2.62 -7.47
C LEU A 50 -5.83 -2.74 -8.99
N SER A 51 -4.74 -2.42 -9.71
CA SER A 51 -4.73 -2.53 -11.18
C SER A 51 -4.79 -3.97 -11.69
N ARG A 52 -4.29 -4.96 -10.93
CA ARG A 52 -4.35 -6.39 -11.30
C ARG A 52 -5.68 -7.07 -11.01
N ARG A 53 -6.49 -6.51 -10.11
CA ARG A 53 -7.84 -7.01 -9.80
C ARG A 53 -8.95 -6.19 -10.46
N ALA A 54 -8.58 -5.19 -11.26
CA ALA A 54 -9.51 -4.59 -12.21
C ALA A 54 -9.90 -5.68 -13.23
N THR A 55 -11.04 -6.30 -12.99
CA THR A 55 -11.82 -6.90 -14.07
C THR A 55 -11.90 -5.87 -15.19
N PRO A 56 -11.69 -6.24 -16.47
CA PRO A 56 -11.93 -5.33 -17.57
C PRO A 56 -13.41 -4.95 -17.53
N GLY A 57 -13.74 -3.77 -16.99
CA GLY A 57 -15.14 -3.33 -16.82
C GLY A 57 -15.42 -2.41 -15.64
N LEU A 58 -14.57 -2.36 -14.61
CA LEU A 58 -14.86 -1.58 -13.39
C LEU A 58 -14.07 -0.26 -13.29
N LEU A 59 -13.94 0.49 -14.39
CA LEU A 59 -13.25 1.79 -14.39
C LEU A 59 -14.21 2.99 -14.32
N HIS A 60 -15.47 2.78 -13.94
CA HIS A 60 -16.44 3.86 -13.70
C HIS A 60 -17.11 3.70 -12.33
N GLY A 61 -16.40 4.08 -11.27
CA GLY A 61 -16.98 4.16 -9.94
C GLY A 61 -15.93 4.38 -8.87
N ARG A 62 -15.89 5.59 -8.30
CA ARG A 62 -15.07 5.92 -7.13
C ARG A 62 -15.61 5.17 -5.91
N HIS A 63 -15.23 3.92 -5.69
CA HIS A 63 -15.33 3.30 -4.37
C HIS A 63 -14.35 2.12 -4.22
N PRO A 64 -13.34 2.21 -3.34
CA PRO A 64 -12.36 1.15 -3.12
C PRO A 64 -12.88 0.02 -2.22
N TRP A 65 -14.18 -0.01 -1.90
CA TRP A 65 -14.75 -0.97 -0.95
C TRP A 65 -16.03 -1.60 -1.49
N PRO A 66 -16.18 -2.94 -1.42
CA PRO A 66 -17.45 -3.57 -1.76
C PRO A 66 -18.56 -3.08 -0.81
N PRO A 67 -19.80 -2.89 -1.28
CA PRO A 67 -20.91 -2.45 -0.44
C PRO A 67 -21.05 -3.38 0.78
N ARG A 68 -21.39 -2.81 1.94
CA ARG A 68 -21.37 -3.49 3.25
C ARG A 68 -22.06 -4.87 3.24
N GLN A 69 -23.12 -5.02 2.43
CA GLN A 69 -23.90 -6.25 2.24
C GLN A 69 -23.12 -7.40 1.57
N ALA A 70 -22.07 -7.12 0.79
CA ALA A 70 -21.24 -8.16 0.18
C ALA A 70 -20.30 -8.85 1.19
N ARG A 71 -20.05 -8.24 2.35
CA ARG A 71 -19.20 -8.83 3.41
C ARG A 71 -19.91 -9.96 4.15
N GLU A 72 -21.25 -9.90 4.25
CA GLU A 72 -22.05 -10.90 4.97
C GLU A 72 -22.19 -12.20 4.16
N ARG A 73 -22.29 -12.11 2.82
CA ARG A 73 -22.40 -13.31 1.97
C ARG A 73 -21.10 -14.10 1.86
N ALA A 74 -19.94 -13.43 1.96
CA ALA A 74 -18.64 -14.09 1.96
C ALA A 74 -18.32 -14.77 3.30
N ALA A 75 -18.91 -14.29 4.41
CA ALA A 75 -18.74 -14.89 5.73
C ALA A 75 -19.60 -16.15 5.94
N CYS A 76 -20.67 -16.35 5.15
CA CYS A 76 -21.51 -17.56 5.21
C CYS A 76 -21.00 -18.74 4.36
N LEU A 77 -19.82 -18.64 3.74
CA LEU A 77 -19.20 -19.73 2.96
C LEU A 77 -17.90 -20.27 3.59
N LEU A 78 -17.70 -20.02 4.88
CA LEU A 78 -16.77 -20.72 5.77
C LEU A 78 -17.56 -21.27 6.96
#